data_AF-A0A1H0ZI18-F1
#
_entry.id   AF-A0A1H0ZI18-F1
#
_cell.length_a   1.000
_cell.length_b   1.000
_cell.length_c   1.000
_cell.angle_alpha   90.00
_cell.angle_beta   90.00
_cell.angle_gamma   90.00
#
_symmetry.space_group_name_H-M   'P 1'
#
loop_
_entity.id
_entity.type
_entity.pdbx_description
1 polymer ?
#
loop_
_entity_poly.entity_id
_entity_poly.type
_entity_poly.pdbx_seq_one_letter_code
_entity_poly.pdbx_strand_id
1 'polypeptide(L)'
;MKKLVFILGCFTIFCFGAKEAQAAETIAQTENTVIYDLEQGGLQQFEVENDLGESYTITVEKEPQFLLATSSVSNGTYKITKERALQWKASYKIDVSNNKITRAHTGSATAYTGSFKSLLLKVDSSTQATYYLKRTLLGLESSINLRAKLSGSSIIITY
;
A
#
# COMPACT_ATOMS: atom_id res chain seq x y z
N MET A 1 -6.73 -81.60 -5.17
CA MET A 1 -7.61 -80.72 -5.96
C MET A 1 -7.63 -79.34 -5.31
N LYS A 2 -7.41 -78.34 -6.17
CA LYS A 2 -7.25 -76.87 -6.04
C LYS A 2 -7.43 -76.20 -4.67
N LYS A 3 -6.34 -75.53 -4.24
CA LYS A 3 -6.29 -74.45 -3.23
C LYS A 3 -6.82 -73.16 -3.86
N LEU A 4 -7.63 -72.39 -3.15
CA LEU A 4 -7.98 -71.01 -3.52
C LEU A 4 -7.55 -70.07 -2.40
N VAL A 5 -6.41 -69.42 -2.65
CA VAL A 5 -5.94 -68.21 -1.98
C VAL A 5 -6.66 -67.04 -2.66
N PHE A 6 -7.22 -66.11 -1.90
CA PHE A 6 -7.58 -64.80 -2.45
C PHE A 6 -7.06 -63.67 -1.57
N ILE A 7 -6.53 -62.68 -2.27
CA ILE A 7 -5.46 -61.79 -1.88
C ILE A 7 -6.00 -60.47 -1.33
N LEU A 8 -5.27 -59.96 -0.35
CA LEU A 8 -5.24 -58.63 0.24
C LEU A 8 -5.36 -57.49 -0.80
N GLY A 9 -6.38 -56.63 -0.67
CA GLY A 9 -6.50 -55.38 -1.42
C GLY A 9 -6.33 -54.17 -0.50
N CYS A 10 -5.10 -53.67 -0.37
CA CYS A 10 -4.81 -52.39 0.29
C CYS A 10 -5.35 -51.23 -0.58
N PHE A 11 -6.29 -50.46 -0.05
CA PHE A 11 -6.76 -49.22 -0.67
C PHE A 11 -5.84 -48.07 -0.23
N THR A 12 -4.87 -47.71 -1.05
CA THR A 12 -4.04 -46.52 -0.82
C THR A 12 -4.81 -45.28 -1.26
N ILE A 13 -5.27 -44.49 -0.30
CA ILE A 13 -5.81 -43.16 -0.54
C ILE A 13 -4.64 -42.25 -0.91
N PHE A 14 -4.51 -41.92 -2.20
CA PHE A 14 -3.69 -40.80 -2.64
C PHE A 14 -4.35 -39.51 -2.15
N CYS A 15 -3.88 -38.98 -1.02
CA CYS A 15 -4.14 -37.59 -0.65
C CYS A 15 -3.38 -36.69 -1.65
N PHE A 16 -4.08 -36.32 -2.73
CA PHE A 16 -3.64 -35.25 -3.62
C PHE A 16 -3.53 -33.98 -2.76
N GLY A 17 -2.29 -33.53 -2.55
CA GLY A 17 -2.02 -32.28 -1.85
C GLY A 17 -2.74 -31.15 -2.58
N ALA A 18 -3.73 -30.54 -1.92
CA ALA A 18 -4.31 -29.30 -2.37
C ALA A 18 -3.19 -28.26 -2.36
N LYS A 19 -2.65 -27.94 -3.55
CA LYS A 19 -1.88 -26.72 -3.72
C LYS A 19 -2.88 -25.59 -3.56
N GLU A 20 -2.78 -24.87 -2.45
CA GLU A 20 -3.47 -23.60 -2.28
C GLU A 20 -3.08 -22.71 -3.48
N ALA A 21 -4.04 -22.47 -4.36
CA ALA A 21 -3.90 -21.53 -5.44
C ALA A 21 -3.86 -20.14 -4.80
N GLN A 22 -2.65 -19.62 -4.60
CA GLN A 22 -2.45 -18.23 -4.24
C GLN A 22 -2.87 -17.41 -5.46
N ALA A 23 -4.09 -16.88 -5.41
CA ALA A 23 -4.60 -15.98 -6.42
C ALA A 23 -3.66 -14.77 -6.47
N ALA A 24 -2.87 -14.66 -7.53
CA ALA A 24 -2.17 -13.43 -7.84
C ALA A 24 -3.25 -12.38 -8.15
N GLU A 25 -3.51 -11.49 -7.19
CA GLU A 25 -4.36 -10.33 -7.42
C GLU A 25 -3.75 -9.53 -8.56
N THR A 26 -4.38 -9.60 -9.74
CA THR A 26 -4.04 -8.74 -10.86
C THR A 26 -4.42 -7.32 -10.43
N ILE A 27 -3.40 -6.52 -10.10
CA ILE A 27 -3.57 -5.11 -9.78
C ILE A 27 -4.05 -4.44 -11.06
N ALA A 28 -5.37 -4.21 -11.16
CA ALA A 28 -5.90 -3.30 -12.17
C ALA A 28 -5.33 -1.90 -11.85
N GLN A 29 -4.29 -1.50 -12.59
CA GLN A 29 -3.76 -0.14 -12.55
C GLN A 29 -4.90 0.79 -12.94
N THR A 30 -5.44 1.48 -11.95
CA THR A 30 -6.34 2.61 -12.17
C THR A 30 -5.47 3.78 -12.60
N GLU A 31 -5.98 4.62 -13.50
CA GLU A 31 -5.37 5.91 -13.82
C GLU A 31 -5.11 6.65 -12.49
N ASN A 32 -3.89 7.14 -12.28
CA ASN A 32 -3.39 7.71 -11.02
C ASN A 32 -2.95 6.74 -9.92
N THR A 33 -2.16 5.71 -10.26
CA THR A 33 -1.52 4.82 -9.27
C THR A 33 -0.01 4.70 -9.45
N VAL A 34 0.73 4.64 -8.34
CA VAL A 34 2.14 4.20 -8.30
C VAL A 34 2.33 3.07 -7.32
N ILE A 35 3.33 2.22 -7.56
CA ILE A 35 3.56 1.00 -6.78
C ILE A 35 4.92 1.10 -6.10
N TYR A 36 4.91 1.13 -4.77
CA TYR A 36 6.10 0.95 -3.96
C TYR A 36 6.36 -0.54 -3.73
N ASP A 37 7.52 -1.01 -4.16
CA ASP A 37 7.96 -2.39 -3.95
C ASP A 37 8.59 -2.54 -2.55
N LEU A 38 7.96 -3.35 -1.68
CA LEU A 38 8.45 -3.57 -0.32
C LEU A 38 9.77 -4.35 -0.30
N GLU A 39 9.99 -5.26 -1.26
CA GLU A 39 11.20 -6.09 -1.36
C GLU A 39 12.42 -5.29 -1.80
N GLN A 40 12.24 -4.40 -2.78
CA GLN A 40 13.26 -3.41 -3.10
C GLN A 40 13.51 -2.48 -1.89
N GLY A 41 12.43 -2.08 -1.22
CA GLY A 41 12.48 -1.23 -0.04
C GLY A 41 13.10 0.13 -0.33
N GLY A 42 13.72 0.73 0.69
CA GLY A 42 14.38 2.04 0.60
C GLY A 42 13.43 3.19 0.29
N LEU A 43 14.00 4.28 -0.24
CA LEU A 43 13.26 5.41 -0.81
C LEU A 43 12.99 5.12 -2.29
N GLN A 44 11.73 5.25 -2.69
CA GLN A 44 11.33 5.21 -4.10
C GLN A 44 10.57 6.50 -4.41
N GLN A 45 10.87 7.08 -5.57
CA GLN A 45 10.30 8.34 -6.04
C GLN A 45 9.69 8.15 -7.42
N PHE A 46 8.52 8.74 -7.62
CA PHE A 46 7.75 8.68 -8.85
C PHE A 46 7.38 10.10 -9.28
N GLU A 47 7.69 10.44 -10.53
CA GLU A 47 7.18 11.64 -11.19
C GLU A 47 5.97 11.23 -12.01
N VAL A 48 4.83 11.86 -11.74
CA VAL A 48 3.55 11.49 -12.34
C VAL A 48 2.78 12.71 -12.78
N GLU A 49 1.88 12.53 -13.73
CA GLU A 49 0.92 13.52 -14.19
C GLU A 49 -0.49 12.96 -14.00
N ASN A 50 -1.46 13.79 -13.62
CA ASN A 50 -2.86 13.40 -13.62
C ASN A 50 -3.55 13.75 -14.94
N ASP A 51 -4.81 13.36 -15.08
CA ASP A 51 -5.60 13.58 -16.30
C ASP A 51 -5.83 15.06 -16.65
N LEU A 52 -5.52 15.97 -15.73
CA LEU A 52 -5.60 17.42 -15.91
C LEU A 52 -4.25 18.05 -16.30
N GLY A 53 -3.21 17.25 -16.56
CA GLY A 53 -1.88 17.71 -16.91
C GLY A 53 -1.08 18.25 -15.71
N GLU A 54 -1.50 17.93 -14.48
CA GLU A 54 -0.83 18.41 -13.27
C GLU A 54 0.25 17.44 -12.83
N SER A 55 1.49 17.90 -12.78
CA SER A 55 2.63 17.08 -12.37
C SER A 55 2.78 17.02 -10.84
N TYR A 56 3.12 15.83 -10.34
CA TYR A 56 3.35 15.54 -8.93
C TYR A 56 4.62 14.69 -8.76
N THR A 57 5.25 14.84 -7.60
CA THR A 57 6.26 13.91 -7.11
C THR A 57 5.66 13.13 -5.95
N ILE A 58 5.69 11.80 -6.05
CA ILE A 58 5.31 10.89 -4.96
C ILE A 58 6.57 10.21 -4.46
N THR A 59 6.79 10.26 -3.14
CA THR A 59 7.92 9.60 -2.49
C THR A 59 7.40 8.67 -1.40
N VAL A 60 7.87 7.43 -1.41
CA VAL A 60 7.60 6.46 -0.35
C VAL A 60 8.93 5.97 0.20
N GLU A 61 9.09 6.04 1.51
CA GLU A 61 10.31 5.59 2.20
C GLU A 61 9.96 4.81 3.47
N LYS A 62 10.71 3.73 3.74
CA LYS A 62 10.66 3.03 5.02
C LYS A 62 11.53 3.79 6.02
N GLU A 63 10.96 4.17 7.16
CA GLU A 63 11.74 4.84 8.21
C GLU A 63 12.68 3.85 8.92
N PRO A 64 13.91 4.27 9.27
CA PRO A 64 14.81 3.44 10.04
C PRO A 64 14.19 3.08 11.40
N GLN A 65 14.00 1.80 11.67
CA GLN A 65 13.58 1.35 12.99
C GLN A 65 14.83 1.08 13.83
N PHE A 66 14.96 1.78 14.96
CA PHE A 66 16.12 1.70 15.86
C PHE A 66 16.15 0.39 16.68
N LEU A 67 15.10 -0.43 16.59
CA LEU A 67 14.94 -1.66 17.34
C LEU A 67 14.87 -2.86 16.39
N LEU A 68 15.66 -3.88 16.70
CA LEU A 68 15.84 -5.14 15.98
C LEU A 68 14.50 -5.88 15.80
N ALA A 69 13.74 -5.54 14.76
CA ALA A 69 12.54 -6.26 14.38
C ALA A 69 12.84 -7.14 13.15
N THR A 70 13.29 -8.37 13.41
CA THR A 70 13.24 -9.45 12.42
C THR A 70 11.80 -9.94 12.30
N SER A 71 11.02 -9.36 11.40
CA SER A 71 9.75 -9.97 10.96
C SER A 71 9.25 -9.29 9.69
N SER A 72 9.23 -10.03 8.57
CA SER A 72 8.66 -9.62 7.28
C SER A 72 9.20 -8.34 6.64
N VAL A 73 9.52 -8.40 5.34
CA VAL A 73 9.86 -7.24 4.51
C VAL A 73 8.81 -6.11 4.65
N SER A 74 7.54 -6.48 4.85
CA SER A 74 6.40 -5.56 4.96
C SER A 74 6.25 -4.84 6.31
N ASN A 75 6.88 -5.29 7.40
CA ASN A 75 6.69 -4.64 8.69
C ASN A 75 7.56 -3.39 8.80
N GLY A 76 6.98 -2.29 9.25
CA GLY A 76 7.72 -1.04 9.38
C GLY A 76 6.82 0.18 9.46
N THR A 77 7.45 1.33 9.65
CA THR A 77 6.80 2.63 9.45
C THR A 77 7.18 3.13 8.06
N TYR A 78 6.19 3.47 7.25
CA TYR A 78 6.38 3.98 5.89
C TYR A 78 5.86 5.40 5.83
N LYS A 79 6.66 6.30 5.28
CA LYS A 79 6.27 7.69 5.04
C LYS A 79 5.91 7.84 3.58
N ILE A 80 4.70 8.34 3.34
CA ILE A 80 4.17 8.64 2.01
C ILE A 80 4.14 10.15 1.88
N THR A 81 4.69 10.66 0.79
CA THR A 81 4.73 12.09 0.46
C THR A 81 4.18 12.30 -0.94
N LYS A 82 3.32 13.30 -1.12
CA LYS A 82 2.92 13.84 -2.42
C LYS A 82 3.23 15.32 -2.44
N GLU A 83 3.89 15.77 -3.51
CA GLU A 83 4.29 17.16 -3.68
C GLU A 83 3.88 17.65 -5.07
N ARG A 84 3.32 18.85 -5.12
CA ARG A 84 3.21 19.64 -6.34
C ARG A 84 4.18 20.80 -6.21
N ALA A 85 5.22 20.79 -7.04
CA ALA A 85 6.32 21.74 -6.96
C ALA A 85 5.82 23.19 -6.85
N LEU A 86 6.40 23.93 -5.89
CA LEU A 86 6.07 25.34 -5.61
C LEU A 86 4.61 25.62 -5.19
N GLN A 87 3.75 24.61 -5.06
CA GLN A 87 2.35 24.81 -4.69
C GLN A 87 2.01 24.27 -3.32
N TRP A 88 2.24 22.98 -3.09
CA TRP A 88 1.93 22.34 -1.82
C TRP A 88 2.62 20.98 -1.70
N LYS A 89 2.75 20.53 -0.45
CA LYS A 89 3.29 19.24 -0.07
C LYS A 89 2.43 18.62 1.02
N ALA A 90 2.12 17.35 0.91
CA ALA A 90 1.42 16.59 1.95
C ALA A 90 2.17 15.29 2.23
N SER A 91 2.22 14.89 3.48
CA SER A 91 2.83 13.63 3.89
C SER A 91 2.14 13.04 5.11
N TYR A 92 2.25 11.73 5.28
CA TYR A 92 1.85 11.03 6.48
C TYR A 92 2.63 9.74 6.61
N LYS A 93 2.48 9.07 7.76
CA LYS A 93 3.09 7.79 8.04
C LYS A 93 2.04 6.72 8.26
N ILE A 94 2.35 5.50 7.84
CA ILE A 94 1.61 4.30 8.21
C ILE A 94 2.53 3.33 8.93
N ASP A 95 2.01 2.70 9.97
CA ASP A 95 2.66 1.55 10.61
C ASP A 95 2.05 0.28 10.03
N VAL A 96 2.91 -0.60 9.54
CA VAL A 96 2.53 -1.89 8.95
C VAL A 96 3.06 -3.01 9.82
N SER A 97 2.18 -3.94 10.18
CA SER A 97 2.53 -5.17 10.90
C SER A 97 1.63 -6.32 10.44
N ASN A 98 2.22 -7.48 10.16
CA ASN A 98 1.50 -8.68 9.76
C ASN A 98 0.56 -8.43 8.57
N ASN A 99 1.07 -7.73 7.55
CA ASN A 99 0.34 -7.33 6.34
C ASN A 99 -0.90 -6.47 6.61
N LYS A 100 -0.91 -5.75 7.74
CA LYS A 100 -1.97 -4.81 8.10
C LYS A 100 -1.41 -3.43 8.41
N ILE A 101 -2.10 -2.39 7.97
CA ILE A 101 -1.95 -1.03 8.46
C ILE A 101 -2.57 -0.98 9.86
N THR A 102 -1.73 -0.86 10.88
CA THR A 102 -2.17 -0.79 12.27
C THR A 102 -2.45 0.64 12.70
N ARG A 103 -1.74 1.61 12.11
CA ARG A 103 -1.88 3.04 12.38
C ARG A 103 -1.62 3.87 11.14
N ALA A 104 -2.27 5.02 11.08
CA ALA A 104 -1.91 6.13 10.21
C ALA A 104 -1.75 7.38 11.08
N HIS A 105 -0.61 8.06 11.00
CA HIS A 105 -0.28 9.16 11.89
C HIS A 105 0.69 10.17 11.26
N THR A 106 1.02 11.22 12.02
CA THR A 106 1.97 12.28 11.61
C THR A 106 1.59 12.89 10.26
N GLY A 107 0.29 13.07 10.03
CA GLY A 107 -0.20 13.80 8.86
C GLY A 107 0.28 15.25 8.91
N SER A 108 0.87 15.72 7.82
CA SER A 108 1.39 17.08 7.67
C SER A 108 1.13 17.58 6.26
N ALA A 109 0.73 18.84 6.14
CA ALA A 109 0.49 19.46 4.85
C ALA A 109 0.91 20.93 4.88
N THR A 110 1.69 21.31 3.89
CA THR A 110 2.21 22.67 3.72
C THR A 110 1.71 23.22 2.39
N ALA A 111 1.05 24.37 2.43
CA ALA A 111 0.67 25.11 1.24
C ALA A 111 1.67 26.26 1.03
N TYR A 112 2.35 26.27 -0.11
CA TYR A 112 3.18 27.40 -0.55
C TYR A 112 2.32 28.45 -1.26
N THR A 113 1.24 28.01 -1.91
CA THR A 113 0.17 28.86 -2.45
C THR A 113 -1.18 28.40 -1.93
N GLY A 114 -2.13 29.33 -1.74
CA GLY A 114 -3.45 29.02 -1.19
C GLY A 114 -3.40 28.57 0.27
N SER A 115 -4.33 27.70 0.68
CA SER A 115 -4.36 27.14 2.04
C SER A 115 -5.07 25.78 2.10
N PHE A 116 -4.72 24.95 3.07
CA PHE A 116 -5.50 23.76 3.41
C PHE A 116 -6.63 24.14 4.38
N LYS A 117 -7.86 23.73 4.06
CA LYS A 117 -9.05 23.96 4.88
C LYS A 117 -9.33 22.84 5.86
N SER A 118 -8.96 21.61 5.49
CA SER A 118 -9.11 20.45 6.36
C SER A 118 -8.04 19.41 6.06
N LEU A 119 -7.57 18.77 7.13
CA LEU A 119 -6.61 17.68 7.12
C LEU A 119 -7.21 16.53 7.91
N LEU A 120 -7.53 15.41 7.25
CA LEU A 120 -8.08 14.22 7.90
C LEU A 120 -7.31 12.99 7.44
N LEU A 121 -6.50 12.45 8.35
CA LEU A 121 -5.82 11.18 8.13
C LEU A 121 -6.61 10.07 8.83
N LYS A 122 -6.91 8.99 8.10
CA LYS A 122 -7.69 7.86 8.62
C LYS A 122 -7.14 6.53 8.11
N VAL A 123 -7.22 5.52 8.97
CA VAL A 123 -7.16 4.10 8.57
C VAL A 123 -8.56 3.69 8.15
N ASP A 124 -8.77 3.50 6.85
CA ASP A 124 -10.08 3.14 6.29
C ASP A 124 -10.38 1.64 6.48
N SER A 125 -9.34 0.82 6.43
CA SER A 125 -9.40 -0.62 6.67
C SER A 125 -8.04 -1.13 7.15
N SER A 126 -7.94 -2.42 7.52
CA SER A 126 -6.66 -3.01 7.90
C SER A 126 -5.62 -3.01 6.78
N THR A 127 -5.97 -2.69 5.54
CA THR A 127 -5.02 -2.62 4.41
C THR A 127 -5.03 -1.27 3.72
N GLN A 128 -5.81 -0.30 4.18
CA GLN A 128 -5.92 1.00 3.53
C GLN A 128 -5.92 2.15 4.54
N ALA A 129 -5.11 3.16 4.26
CA ALA A 129 -5.16 4.45 4.91
C ALA A 129 -5.24 5.56 3.86
N THR A 130 -5.98 6.62 4.16
CA THR A 130 -6.12 7.75 3.24
C THR A 130 -5.90 9.05 4.01
N TYR A 131 -5.10 9.93 3.41
CA TYR A 131 -5.01 11.32 3.83
C TYR A 131 -5.93 12.17 2.96
N TYR A 132 -7.06 12.55 3.54
CA TYR A 132 -8.06 13.43 2.92
C TYR A 132 -7.71 14.88 3.22
N LEU A 133 -7.43 15.64 2.17
CA LEU A 133 -7.14 17.07 2.27
C LEU A 133 -8.16 17.86 1.45
N LYS A 134 -8.56 19.02 1.97
CA LYS A 134 -9.26 20.04 1.19
C LYS A 134 -8.38 21.27 1.08
N ARG A 135 -8.18 21.76 -0.14
CA ARG A 135 -7.36 22.92 -0.42
C ARG A 135 -8.18 24.00 -1.10
N THR A 136 -7.91 25.25 -0.78
CA THR A 136 -8.45 26.42 -1.50
C THR A 136 -7.31 27.19 -2.16
N LEU A 137 -7.48 27.53 -3.43
CA LEU A 137 -6.58 28.39 -4.20
C LEU A 137 -7.41 29.37 -5.03
N LEU A 138 -7.16 30.67 -4.88
CA LEU A 138 -7.89 31.73 -5.58
C LEU A 138 -9.43 31.62 -5.44
N GLY A 139 -9.90 31.15 -4.28
CA GLY A 139 -11.33 30.94 -4.00
C GLY A 139 -11.91 29.62 -4.52
N LEU A 140 -11.18 28.86 -5.32
CA LEU A 140 -11.58 27.52 -5.77
C LEU A 140 -11.15 26.46 -4.78
N GLU A 141 -12.08 25.56 -4.43
CA GLU A 141 -11.81 24.42 -3.56
C GLU A 141 -11.53 23.15 -4.37
N SER A 142 -10.56 22.37 -3.93
CA SER A 142 -10.28 21.04 -4.46
C SER A 142 -10.04 20.03 -3.34
N SER A 143 -10.40 18.77 -3.61
CA SER A 143 -10.13 17.64 -2.71
C SER A 143 -8.91 16.89 -3.21
N ILE A 144 -8.02 16.52 -2.28
CA ILE A 144 -6.84 15.71 -2.56
C ILE A 144 -6.93 14.49 -1.65
N ASN A 145 -6.88 13.30 -2.26
CA ASN A 145 -6.95 12.02 -1.55
C ASN A 145 -5.66 11.26 -1.78
N LEU A 146 -4.74 11.28 -0.82
CA LEU A 146 -3.50 10.50 -0.91
C LEU A 146 -3.70 9.18 -0.18
N ARG A 147 -4.01 8.12 -0.93
CA ARG A 147 -4.35 6.81 -0.39
C ARG A 147 -3.17 5.85 -0.51
N ALA A 148 -2.89 5.12 0.57
CA ALA A 148 -2.00 3.97 0.57
C ALA A 148 -2.82 2.70 0.79
N LYS A 149 -2.63 1.70 -0.06
CA LYS A 149 -3.24 0.37 0.04
C LYS A 149 -2.17 -0.71 0.03
N LEU A 150 -2.14 -1.56 1.05
CA LEU A 150 -1.33 -2.77 1.09
C LEU A 150 -1.90 -3.81 0.14
N SER A 151 -1.03 -4.38 -0.69
CA SER A 151 -1.37 -5.42 -1.65
C SER A 151 -0.18 -6.36 -1.83
N GLY A 152 -0.20 -7.53 -1.20
CA GLY A 152 0.92 -8.47 -1.24
C GLY A 152 2.23 -7.86 -0.75
N SER A 153 3.25 -7.84 -1.62
CA SER A 153 4.58 -7.26 -1.39
C SER A 153 4.68 -5.79 -1.84
N SER A 154 3.56 -5.07 -1.95
CA SER A 154 3.56 -3.68 -2.40
C SER A 154 2.67 -2.76 -1.57
N ILE A 155 3.01 -1.48 -1.59
CA ILE A 155 2.12 -0.39 -1.18
C ILE A 155 1.70 0.35 -2.46
N ILE A 156 0.42 0.24 -2.81
CA ILE A 156 -0.17 0.96 -3.95
C ILE A 156 -0.58 2.34 -3.45
N ILE A 157 -0.09 3.39 -4.10
CA ILE A 157 -0.46 4.77 -3.81
C ILE A 157 -1.41 5.26 -4.90
N THR A 158 -2.63 5.65 -4.51
CA THR A 158 -3.58 6.34 -5.40
C THR A 158 -3.59 7.83 -5.06
N TYR A 159 -3.56 8.68 -6.08
CA TYR A 159 -3.33 10.12 -5.92
C TYR A 159 -4.29 11.02 -6.70
#